data_AF-A0A8S3TS89-F1
#
_entry.id   AF-A0A8S3TS89-F1
#
_cell.length_a   1.000
_cell.length_b   1.000
_cell.length_c   1.000
_cell.angle_alpha   90.00
_cell.angle_beta   90.00
_cell.angle_gamma   90.00
#
_symmetry.space_group_name_H-M   'P 1'
#
loop_
_entity.id
_entity.type
_entity.pdbx_description
1 polymer ?
#
loop_
_entity_poly.entity_id
_entity_poly.type
_entity_poly.pdbx_seq_one_letter_code
_entity_poly.pdbx_strand_id
1 'polypeptide(L)'
;MSKRDLFDMEVAMNNACAYGRTETVEWLLQNVPNEKLDFKPAMLSACNKGWDDIVELLIQNVDHQKLNVRNAVIEACHCEDSDCVVLIIRQVDHKLIDLNAVLTEICKNSAREQLVLSILKTVDGSEFDEIIVMDTAKKHNWRKVLLFLNRQKS
;
A
#
# COMPACT_ATOMS: atom_id res chain seq x y z
N MET A 1 -17.34 9.19 -26.01
CA MET A 1 -16.19 8.30 -25.81
C MET A 1 -16.58 6.91 -26.29
N SER A 2 -15.92 6.43 -27.33
CA SER A 2 -16.13 5.10 -27.89
C SER A 2 -15.58 4.02 -26.94
N LYS A 3 -15.96 2.74 -27.16
CA LYS A 3 -15.35 1.62 -26.42
C LYS A 3 -13.83 1.53 -26.63
N ARG A 4 -13.36 1.92 -27.83
CA ARG A 4 -11.94 1.94 -28.17
C ARG A 4 -11.21 3.04 -27.41
N ASP A 5 -11.79 4.25 -27.36
CA ASP A 5 -11.21 5.37 -26.61
C ASP A 5 -11.07 5.02 -25.13
N LEU A 6 -12.04 4.30 -24.55
CA LEU A 6 -11.95 3.87 -23.15
C LEU A 6 -10.81 2.89 -22.92
N PHE A 7 -10.68 1.87 -23.78
CA PHE A 7 -9.59 0.90 -23.71
C PHE A 7 -8.22 1.60 -23.82
N ASP A 8 -8.08 2.56 -24.73
CA ASP A 8 -6.85 3.33 -24.90
C ASP A 8 -6.52 4.16 -23.63
N MET A 9 -7.54 4.70 -22.94
CA MET A 9 -7.35 5.42 -21.66
C MET A 9 -6.95 4.51 -20.51
N GLU A 10 -7.51 3.30 -20.40
CA GLU A 10 -7.10 2.31 -19.40
C GLU A 10 -5.65 1.88 -19.61
N VAL A 11 -5.26 1.64 -20.86
CA VAL A 11 -3.87 1.34 -21.22
C VAL A 11 -2.95 2.51 -20.88
N ALA A 12 -3.37 3.75 -21.17
CA ALA A 12 -2.61 4.94 -20.83
C ALA A 12 -2.41 5.08 -19.30
N MET A 13 -3.47 4.88 -18.51
CA MET A 13 -3.41 4.92 -17.04
C MET A 13 -2.45 3.87 -16.49
N ASN A 14 -2.57 2.63 -16.96
CA ASN A 14 -1.73 1.52 -16.51
C ASN A 14 -0.26 1.76 -16.84
N ASN A 15 0.04 2.22 -18.06
CA ASN A 15 1.41 2.55 -18.45
C ASN A 15 1.95 3.75 -17.66
N ALA A 16 1.15 4.80 -17.46
CA ALA A 16 1.58 5.96 -16.69
C ALA A 16 1.96 5.56 -15.26
N CYS A 17 1.13 4.73 -14.61
CA CYS A 17 1.41 4.20 -13.28
C CYS A 17 2.62 3.26 -13.28
N ALA A 18 2.78 2.37 -14.27
CA ALA A 18 3.92 1.46 -14.32
C ALA A 18 5.27 2.17 -14.53
N TYR A 19 5.28 3.30 -15.24
CA TYR A 19 6.49 4.03 -15.61
C TYR A 19 6.71 5.34 -14.84
N GLY A 20 5.98 5.58 -13.74
CA GLY A 20 6.21 6.75 -12.90
C GLY A 20 5.85 8.08 -13.58
N ARG A 21 4.85 8.10 -14.47
CA ARG A 21 4.43 9.30 -15.22
C ARG A 21 3.36 10.09 -14.46
N THR A 22 3.74 10.71 -13.36
CA THR A 22 2.84 11.45 -12.44
C THR A 22 1.94 12.45 -13.18
N GLU A 23 2.51 13.32 -14.03
CA GLU A 23 1.73 14.31 -14.80
C GLU A 23 0.65 13.68 -15.70
N THR A 24 0.93 12.50 -16.26
CA THR A 24 -0.04 11.78 -17.09
C THR A 24 -1.15 11.17 -16.23
N VAL A 25 -0.81 10.65 -15.05
CA VAL A 25 -1.81 10.14 -14.09
C VAL A 25 -2.73 11.28 -13.64
N GLU A 26 -2.17 12.42 -13.22
CA GLU A 26 -2.94 13.61 -12.83
C GLU A 26 -3.88 14.08 -13.95
N TRP A 27 -3.35 14.18 -15.18
CA TRP A 27 -4.16 14.60 -16.32
C TRP A 27 -5.33 13.64 -16.56
N LEU A 28 -5.08 12.32 -16.51
CA LEU A 28 -6.13 11.31 -16.72
C LEU A 28 -7.18 11.35 -15.60
N LEU A 29 -6.79 11.53 -14.34
CA LEU A 29 -7.71 11.66 -13.20
C LEU A 29 -8.60 12.91 -13.32
N GLN A 30 -8.10 13.99 -13.90
CA GLN A 30 -8.85 15.24 -14.08
C GLN A 30 -9.78 15.21 -15.30
N ASN A 31 -9.39 14.51 -16.36
CA ASN A 31 -10.07 14.61 -17.67
C ASN A 31 -10.88 13.37 -18.04
N VAL A 32 -10.67 12.22 -17.37
CA VAL A 32 -11.39 10.98 -17.63
C VAL A 32 -12.27 10.62 -16.43
N PRO A 33 -13.58 10.39 -16.61
CA PRO A 33 -14.45 10.00 -15.50
C PRO A 33 -14.02 8.68 -14.87
N ASN A 34 -13.76 8.71 -13.56
CA ASN A 34 -13.28 7.56 -12.77
C ASN A 34 -14.25 6.36 -12.76
N GLU A 35 -15.52 6.53 -13.11
CA GLU A 35 -16.49 5.43 -13.24
C GLU A 35 -16.22 4.54 -14.45
N LYS A 36 -15.43 5.02 -15.41
CA LYS A 36 -15.18 4.30 -16.65
C LYS A 36 -13.88 3.51 -16.63
N LEU A 37 -12.94 3.88 -15.77
CA LEU A 37 -11.61 3.27 -15.71
C LEU A 37 -11.54 2.16 -14.65
N ASP A 38 -10.91 1.04 -14.98
CA ASP A 38 -10.42 0.07 -13.99
C ASP A 38 -9.05 0.49 -13.44
N PHE A 39 -9.03 0.93 -12.18
CA PHE A 39 -7.81 1.38 -11.50
C PHE A 39 -7.02 0.26 -10.82
N LYS A 40 -7.55 -0.96 -10.75
CA LYS A 40 -6.86 -2.06 -10.03
C LYS A 40 -5.48 -2.38 -10.63
N PRO A 41 -5.31 -2.49 -11.95
CA PRO A 41 -3.99 -2.76 -12.53
C PRO A 41 -3.03 -1.58 -12.37
N ALA A 42 -3.56 -0.36 -12.43
CA ALA A 42 -2.80 0.88 -12.24
C ALA A 42 -2.24 0.97 -10.82
N MET A 43 -3.07 0.77 -9.80
CA MET A 43 -2.69 0.76 -8.38
C MET A 43 -1.66 -0.34 -8.09
N LEU A 44 -1.89 -1.57 -8.57
CA LEU A 44 -0.94 -2.66 -8.42
C LEU A 44 0.42 -2.34 -9.05
N SER A 45 0.42 -1.74 -10.24
CA SER A 45 1.66 -1.36 -10.94
C SER A 45 2.42 -0.26 -10.20
N ALA A 46 1.71 0.75 -9.68
CA ALA A 46 2.33 1.82 -8.90
C ALA A 46 2.96 1.28 -7.61
N CYS A 47 2.22 0.45 -6.85
CA CYS A 47 2.73 -0.22 -5.67
C CYS A 47 3.94 -1.12 -5.97
N ASN A 48 3.86 -1.98 -6.98
CA ASN A 48 4.95 -2.89 -7.38
C ASN A 48 6.24 -2.13 -7.72
N LYS A 49 6.13 -0.89 -8.17
CA LYS A 49 7.26 -0.06 -8.57
C LYS A 49 7.72 0.93 -7.49
N GLY A 50 7.00 1.04 -6.37
CA GLY A 50 7.30 2.02 -5.32
C GLY A 50 7.07 3.47 -5.79
N TRP A 51 6.11 3.71 -6.68
CA TRP A 51 5.77 5.08 -7.10
C TRP A 51 4.84 5.73 -6.09
N ASP A 52 5.39 6.09 -4.92
CA ASP A 52 4.64 6.63 -3.77
C ASP A 52 3.75 7.82 -4.15
N ASP A 53 4.26 8.78 -4.93
CA ASP A 53 3.50 9.96 -5.38
C ASP A 53 2.26 9.56 -6.21
N ILE A 54 2.39 8.53 -7.05
CA ILE A 54 1.28 8.02 -7.87
C ILE A 54 0.29 7.26 -6.99
N VAL A 55 0.78 6.45 -6.05
CA VAL A 55 -0.07 5.74 -5.08
C VAL A 55 -0.89 6.75 -4.26
N GLU A 56 -0.27 7.83 -3.79
CA GLU A 56 -0.94 8.92 -3.09
C GLU A 56 -2.01 9.59 -3.96
N LEU A 57 -1.67 9.96 -5.20
CA LEU A 57 -2.63 10.55 -6.14
C LEU A 57 -3.84 9.64 -6.36
N LEU A 58 -3.63 8.34 -6.53
CA LEU A 58 -4.72 7.38 -6.72
C LEU A 58 -5.59 7.28 -5.47
N ILE A 59 -5.01 7.18 -4.27
CA ILE A 59 -5.75 7.10 -3.00
C ILE A 59 -6.60 8.36 -2.75
N GLN A 60 -6.10 9.54 -3.12
CA GLN A 60 -6.78 10.81 -2.89
C GLN A 60 -7.92 11.08 -3.87
N ASN A 61 -7.83 10.56 -5.10
CA ASN A 61 -8.75 10.92 -6.19
C ASN A 61 -9.70 9.79 -6.61
N VAL A 62 -9.45 8.55 -6.19
CA VAL A 62 -10.23 7.38 -6.59
C VAL A 62 -10.84 6.72 -5.36
N ASP A 63 -12.10 6.30 -5.48
CA ASP A 63 -12.77 5.48 -4.46
C ASP A 63 -11.92 4.24 -4.16
N HIS A 64 -11.58 4.04 -2.89
CA HIS A 64 -10.71 2.95 -2.42
C HIS A 64 -11.25 1.57 -2.80
N GLN A 65 -12.57 1.40 -2.95
CA GLN A 65 -13.16 0.14 -3.41
C GLN A 65 -12.78 -0.21 -4.87
N LYS A 66 -12.44 0.79 -5.69
CA LYS A 66 -11.96 0.60 -7.06
C LYS A 66 -10.47 0.32 -7.16
N LEU A 67 -9.69 0.62 -6.11
CA LEU A 67 -8.23 0.50 -6.12
C LEU A 67 -7.73 -0.91 -5.79
N ASN A 68 -8.58 -1.81 -5.26
CA ASN A 68 -8.15 -3.11 -4.74
C ASN A 68 -6.97 -3.00 -3.76
N VAL A 69 -7.11 -2.06 -2.81
CA VAL A 69 -6.07 -1.69 -1.84
C VAL A 69 -5.53 -2.86 -1.04
N ARG A 70 -6.39 -3.85 -0.73
CA ARG A 70 -5.99 -5.09 -0.04
C ARG A 70 -4.84 -5.82 -0.76
N ASN A 71 -4.93 -5.96 -2.08
CA ASN A 71 -3.87 -6.64 -2.84
C ASN A 71 -2.70 -5.70 -3.11
N ALA A 72 -2.99 -4.41 -3.35
CA ALA A 72 -1.96 -3.41 -3.64
C ALA A 72 -0.97 -3.22 -2.49
N VAL A 73 -1.44 -3.22 -1.24
CA VAL A 73 -0.56 -3.09 -0.07
C VAL A 73 0.33 -4.33 0.14
N ILE A 74 -0.19 -5.53 -0.17
CA ILE A 74 0.62 -6.76 -0.14
C ILE A 74 1.71 -6.72 -1.21
N GLU A 75 1.36 -6.26 -2.42
CA GLU A 75 2.34 -6.10 -3.49
C GLU A 75 3.45 -5.12 -3.10
N ALA A 76 3.10 -3.99 -2.49
CA ALA A 76 4.07 -3.00 -1.99
C ALA A 76 5.02 -3.57 -0.91
N CYS A 77 4.63 -4.62 -0.16
CA CYS A 77 5.50 -5.26 0.81
C CYS A 77 6.72 -5.96 0.16
N HIS A 78 6.58 -6.35 -1.11
CA HIS A 78 7.64 -6.99 -1.88
C HIS A 78 8.64 -5.98 -2.47
N CYS A 79 8.26 -4.69 -2.53
CA CYS A 79 9.10 -3.61 -3.05
C CYS A 79 10.12 -3.18 -2.01
N GLU A 80 11.36 -2.91 -2.42
CA GLU A 80 12.42 -2.46 -1.50
C GLU A 80 12.04 -1.18 -0.77
N ASP A 81 11.47 -0.22 -1.50
CA ASP A 81 11.04 1.10 -1.03
C ASP A 81 9.60 1.08 -0.48
N SER A 82 9.38 0.36 0.63
CA SER A 82 8.04 0.09 1.18
C SER A 82 7.34 1.31 1.82
N ASP A 83 7.69 2.53 1.43
CA ASP A 83 7.01 3.74 1.91
C ASP A 83 5.54 3.76 1.46
N CYS A 84 5.24 3.21 0.28
CA CYS A 84 3.91 2.83 -0.20
C CYS A 84 3.05 2.13 0.87
N VAL A 85 3.63 1.19 1.63
CA VAL A 85 2.89 0.41 2.63
C VAL A 85 2.42 1.31 3.76
N VAL A 86 3.32 2.15 4.28
CA VAL A 86 3.00 3.09 5.36
C VAL A 86 2.01 4.15 4.87
N LEU A 87 2.16 4.60 3.62
CA LEU A 87 1.26 5.56 2.98
C LEU A 87 -0.16 5.00 2.88
N ILE A 88 -0.33 3.79 2.34
CA ILE A 88 -1.63 3.13 2.22
C ILE A 88 -2.26 2.96 3.60
N ILE A 89 -1.53 2.43 4.59
CA ILE A 89 -2.07 2.23 5.93
C ILE A 89 -2.53 3.54 6.56
N ARG A 90 -1.80 4.65 6.39
CA ARG A 90 -2.18 5.94 6.97
C ARG A 90 -3.42 6.58 6.34
N GLN A 91 -3.65 6.35 5.05
CA GLN A 91 -4.63 7.13 4.28
C GLN A 91 -5.91 6.35 3.94
N VAL A 92 -5.91 5.02 4.09
CA VAL A 92 -7.01 4.15 3.68
C VAL A 92 -7.71 3.58 4.92
N ASP A 93 -9.04 3.46 4.87
CA ASP A 93 -9.80 2.82 5.94
C ASP A 93 -9.27 1.40 6.18
N HIS A 94 -8.82 1.12 7.41
CA HIS A 94 -8.23 -0.16 7.79
C HIS A 94 -9.20 -1.33 7.60
N LYS A 95 -10.52 -1.11 7.50
CA LYS A 95 -11.48 -2.16 7.12
C LYS A 95 -11.26 -2.74 5.72
N LEU A 96 -10.59 -1.99 4.84
CA LEU A 96 -10.22 -2.43 3.49
C LEU A 96 -8.86 -3.12 3.46
N ILE A 97 -8.13 -3.14 4.58
CA ILE A 97 -6.78 -3.67 4.70
C ILE A 97 -6.80 -4.89 5.62
N ASP A 98 -6.08 -5.94 5.22
CA ASP A 98 -5.80 -7.08 6.08
C ASP A 98 -4.44 -6.85 6.75
N LEU A 99 -4.43 -6.13 7.88
CA LEU A 99 -3.21 -5.70 8.54
C LEU A 99 -2.37 -6.90 9.03
N ASN A 100 -3.03 -7.97 9.47
CA ASN A 100 -2.38 -9.22 9.84
C ASN A 100 -1.64 -9.85 8.65
N ALA A 101 -2.26 -9.88 7.46
CA ALA A 101 -1.60 -10.36 6.26
C ALA A 101 -0.40 -9.50 5.87
N VAL A 102 -0.53 -8.17 5.96
CA VAL A 102 0.58 -7.22 5.69
C VAL A 102 1.75 -7.46 6.64
N LEU A 103 1.49 -7.52 7.95
CA LEU A 103 2.54 -7.77 8.95
C LEU A 103 3.18 -9.15 8.77
N THR A 104 2.39 -10.17 8.44
CA THR A 104 2.89 -11.52 8.13
C THR A 104 3.85 -11.49 6.94
N GLU A 105 3.49 -10.79 5.86
CA GLU A 105 4.32 -10.71 4.65
C GLU A 105 5.65 -10.00 4.94
N ILE A 106 5.61 -8.85 5.60
CA ILE A 106 6.80 -8.06 5.94
C ILE A 106 7.71 -8.85 6.89
N CYS A 107 7.14 -9.59 7.84
CA CYS A 107 7.87 -10.39 8.82
C CYS A 107 8.66 -11.56 8.19
N LYS A 108 8.33 -12.00 6.97
CA LYS A 108 9.15 -12.99 6.25
C LYS A 108 10.56 -12.50 5.95
N ASN A 109 10.76 -11.17 5.89
CA ASN A 109 12.06 -10.56 5.63
C ASN A 109 12.65 -9.94 6.90
N SER A 110 13.71 -10.57 7.42
CA SER A 110 14.40 -10.16 8.65
C SER A 110 14.99 -8.73 8.63
N ALA A 111 15.16 -8.12 7.45
CA ALA A 111 15.68 -6.76 7.29
C ALA A 111 14.61 -5.66 7.49
N ARG A 112 13.33 -6.03 7.63
CA ARG A 112 12.21 -5.08 7.65
C ARG A 112 11.81 -4.55 9.03
N GLU A 113 12.68 -4.64 10.05
CA GLU A 113 12.37 -4.18 11.41
C GLU A 113 11.83 -2.73 11.43
N GLN A 114 12.47 -1.82 10.67
CA GLN A 114 12.06 -0.41 10.67
C GLN A 114 10.67 -0.21 10.07
N LEU A 115 10.33 -0.94 9.00
CA LEU A 115 9.01 -0.87 8.38
C LEU A 115 7.93 -1.35 9.34
N VAL A 116 8.15 -2.52 9.97
CA VAL A 116 7.23 -3.04 11.00
C VAL A 116 7.05 -2.01 12.11
N LEU A 117 8.14 -1.46 12.65
CA LEU A 117 8.06 -0.45 13.69
C LEU A 117 7.30 0.81 13.25
N SER A 118 7.46 1.25 12.00
CA SER A 118 6.71 2.38 11.44
C SER A 118 5.22 2.10 11.37
N ILE A 119 4.82 0.90 10.93
CA ILE A 119 3.41 0.47 10.90
C ILE A 119 2.81 0.39 12.30
N LEU A 120 3.52 -0.23 13.24
CA LEU A 120 3.04 -0.36 14.63
C LEU A 120 2.83 0.99 15.32
N LYS A 121 3.52 2.04 14.87
CA LYS A 121 3.33 3.41 15.37
C LYS A 121 2.17 4.14 14.73
N THR A 122 1.65 3.66 13.59
CA THR A 122 0.57 4.30 12.83
C THR A 122 -0.80 3.69 13.08
N VAL A 123 -0.86 2.50 13.67
CA VAL A 123 -2.09 1.73 13.89
C VAL A 123 -2.33 1.52 15.38
N ASP A 124 -3.58 1.32 15.77
CA ASP A 124 -3.91 0.92 17.15
C ASP A 124 -3.53 -0.55 17.39
N GLY A 125 -3.12 -0.88 18.62
CA GLY A 125 -2.70 -2.24 18.98
C GLY A 125 -3.81 -3.29 18.84
N SER A 126 -5.08 -2.88 18.81
CA SER A 126 -6.24 -3.76 18.61
C SER A 126 -6.47 -4.19 17.16
N GLU A 127 -5.77 -3.58 16.20
CA GLU A 127 -6.01 -3.79 14.76
C GLU A 127 -5.28 -5.01 14.17
N PHE A 128 -4.35 -5.58 14.94
CA PHE A 128 -3.57 -6.73 14.52
C PHE A 128 -3.30 -7.67 15.69
N ASP A 129 -2.95 -8.92 15.39
CA ASP A 129 -2.48 -9.87 16.38
C ASP A 129 -0.97 -9.66 16.62
N GLU A 130 -0.62 -9.15 17.81
CA GLU A 130 0.77 -8.91 18.21
C GLU A 130 1.67 -10.15 18.10
N ILE A 131 1.11 -11.37 18.22
CA ILE A 131 1.87 -12.61 18.16
C ILE A 131 2.62 -12.73 16.83
N ILE A 132 2.00 -12.29 15.72
CA ILE A 132 2.57 -12.30 14.36
C ILE A 132 3.94 -11.63 14.35
N VAL A 133 4.03 -10.47 15.01
CA VAL A 133 5.24 -9.67 15.04
C VAL A 133 6.19 -10.12 16.15
N MET A 134 5.68 -10.54 17.31
CA MET A 134 6.50 -10.93 18.46
C MET A 134 7.43 -12.10 18.16
N ASP A 135 6.95 -13.15 17.50
CA ASP A 135 7.75 -14.35 17.24
C ASP A 135 8.92 -14.05 16.30
N THR A 136 8.65 -13.31 15.22
CA THR A 136 9.65 -12.82 14.29
C THR A 136 10.65 -11.88 14.97
N ALA A 137 10.14 -10.94 15.78
CA ALA A 137 10.98 -9.97 16.48
C ALA A 137 11.93 -10.63 17.48
N LYS A 138 11.49 -11.67 18.20
CA LYS A 138 12.36 -12.47 19.09
C LYS A 138 13.40 -13.24 18.29
N LYS A 139 12.96 -13.96 17.25
CA LYS A 139 13.83 -14.80 16.40
C LYS A 139 14.96 -13.98 15.77
N HIS A 140 14.66 -12.76 15.32
CA HIS A 140 15.61 -11.88 14.63
C HIS A 140 16.18 -10.77 15.51
N ASN A 141 15.89 -10.77 16.82
CA ASN A 141 16.37 -9.78 17.78
C ASN A 141 16.06 -8.33 17.38
N TRP A 142 14.82 -8.09 16.92
CA TRP A 142 14.28 -6.76 16.60
C TRP A 142 14.00 -5.96 17.88
N ARG A 143 15.07 -5.45 18.48
CA ARG A 143 15.05 -4.76 19.78
C ARG A 143 14.07 -3.59 19.80
N LYS A 144 13.96 -2.81 18.72
CA LYS A 144 13.10 -1.63 18.72
C LYS A 144 11.62 -2.02 18.76
N VAL A 145 11.25 -3.06 18.01
CA VAL A 145 9.90 -3.61 17.98
C VAL A 145 9.54 -4.23 19.33
N LEU A 146 10.42 -5.05 19.92
CA LEU A 146 10.17 -5.66 21.24
C LEU A 146 10.00 -4.61 22.33
N LEU A 147 10.82 -3.56 22.34
CA LEU A 147 10.69 -2.44 23.29
C LEU A 147 9.39 -1.68 23.09
N PHE A 148 8.96 -1.48 21.84
CA PHE A 148 7.71 -0.79 21.53
C PHE A 148 6.50 -1.56 22.06
N LEU A 149 6.39 -2.86 21.76
CA LEU A 149 5.27 -3.71 22.19
C LEU A 149 5.19 -3.84 23.72
N ASN A 150 6.33 -3.96 24.40
CA ASN A 150 6.35 -4.06 25.87
C ASN A 150 5.84 -2.78 26.55
N ARG A 151 6.08 -1.60 25.97
CA ARG A 151 5.62 -0.32 26.53
C ARG A 151 4.11 -0.14 26.43
N GLN A 152 3.44 -0.75 25.45
CA GLN A 152 1.99 -0.65 25.32
C GLN A 152 1.23 -1.46 26.39
N LYS A 153 1.90 -2.39 27.05
CA LYS A 153 1.34 -3.24 28.12
C LYS A 153 1.54 -2.68 29.53
N SER A 154 2.25 -1.56 29.65
CA SER A 154 2.65 -0.90 30.91
C SER A 154 1.69 0.23 31.25
#